data_AF-A0A1I6THN1-F1
#
_entry.id   AF-A0A1I6THN1-F1
#
_cell.length_a   1.000
_cell.length_b   1.000
_cell.length_c   1.000
_cell.angle_alpha   90.00
_cell.angle_beta   90.00
_cell.angle_gamma   90.00
#
_symmetry.space_group_name_H-M   'P 1'
#
loop_
_entity.id
_entity.type
_entity.pdbx_description
1 polymer ?
#
loop_
_entity_poly.entity_id
_entity_poly.type
_entity_poly.pdbx_seq_one_letter_code
_entity_poly.pdbx_strand_id
1 'polypeptide(L)'
;MKRLALLTAVTTCTAVAAYAATEVLGTGAATVIEIEVAPHELAECRETLQQVASMPAVSDDGTPLLFQSSDDLPQVRCVASTV
;
A
#
# COMPACT_ATOMS: atom_id res chain seq x y z
N MET A 1 -38.71 -28.38 7.72
CA MET A 1 -37.38 -28.39 8.38
C MET A 1 -36.19 -28.39 7.43
N LYS A 2 -36.26 -28.94 6.19
CA LYS A 2 -35.14 -28.86 5.22
C LYS A 2 -34.88 -27.46 4.63
N ARG A 3 -35.93 -26.63 4.54
CA ARG A 3 -35.85 -25.25 4.00
C ARG A 3 -35.18 -24.26 4.95
N LEU A 4 -35.29 -24.47 6.26
CA LEU A 4 -34.62 -23.62 7.26
C LEU A 4 -33.11 -23.85 7.28
N ALA A 5 -32.68 -25.11 7.18
CA ALA A 5 -31.26 -25.47 7.15
C ALA A 5 -30.53 -24.94 5.89
N LEU A 6 -31.25 -24.78 4.78
CA LEU A 6 -30.70 -24.26 3.54
C LEU A 6 -30.51 -22.73 3.60
N LEU A 7 -31.41 -22.02 4.29
CA LEU A 7 -31.31 -20.56 4.47
C LEU A 7 -30.18 -20.17 5.42
N THR A 8 -29.92 -20.95 6.48
CA THR A 8 -28.81 -20.68 7.41
C THR A 8 -27.43 -20.87 6.77
N ALA A 9 -27.27 -21.85 5.88
CA ALA A 9 -26.00 -22.12 5.22
C ALA A 9 -25.61 -21.00 4.22
N VAL A 10 -26.60 -20.38 3.57
CA VAL A 10 -26.35 -19.26 2.64
C VAL A 10 -25.93 -18.01 3.39
N THR A 11 -26.51 -17.74 4.56
CA THR A 11 -26.17 -16.56 5.38
C THR A 11 -24.80 -16.65 6.07
N THR A 12 -24.26 -17.84 6.29
CA THR A 12 -22.91 -17.99 6.87
C THR A 12 -21.79 -17.79 5.86
N CYS A 13 -22.02 -18.10 4.58
CA CYS A 13 -21.01 -17.90 3.53
C CYS A 13 -20.83 -16.43 3.14
N THR A 14 -21.85 -15.59 3.29
CA THR A 14 -21.75 -14.15 2.98
C THR A 14 -20.97 -13.37 4.04
N ALA A 15 -20.93 -13.85 5.29
CA ALA A 15 -20.19 -13.17 6.35
C ALA A 15 -18.68 -13.27 6.16
N VAL A 16 -18.14 -14.44 5.81
CA VAL A 16 -16.68 -14.66 5.70
C VAL A 16 -16.07 -13.87 4.53
N ALA A 17 -16.78 -13.74 3.41
CA ALA A 17 -16.32 -12.95 2.27
C ALA A 17 -16.25 -11.44 2.58
N ALA A 18 -17.12 -10.94 3.46
CA ALA A 18 -17.07 -9.56 3.93
C ALA A 18 -15.87 -9.33 4.88
N TYR A 19 -15.52 -10.31 5.73
CA TYR A 19 -14.36 -10.19 6.62
C TYR A 19 -13.01 -10.21 5.87
N ALA A 20 -12.87 -11.01 4.81
CA ALA A 20 -11.67 -10.99 3.97
C ALA A 20 -11.47 -9.65 3.23
N ALA A 21 -12.55 -8.98 2.86
CA ALA A 21 -12.49 -7.65 2.26
C ALA A 21 -12.20 -6.53 3.29
N THR A 22 -12.57 -6.72 4.56
CA THR A 22 -12.23 -5.75 5.62
C THR A 22 -10.76 -5.78 6.04
N GLU A 23 -10.01 -6.86 5.76
CA GLU A 23 -8.56 -6.87 6.02
C GLU A 23 -7.80 -5.99 5.02
N VAL A 24 -8.30 -5.87 3.78
CA VAL A 24 -7.79 -4.92 2.77
C VAL A 24 -8.12 -3.47 3.12
N LEU A 25 -9.19 -3.24 3.88
CA LEU A 25 -9.62 -1.92 4.38
C LEU A 25 -9.16 -1.67 5.83
N GLY A 26 -8.30 -2.54 6.37
CA GLY A 26 -7.73 -2.41 7.69
C GLY A 26 -7.03 -1.06 7.84
N THR A 27 -7.44 -0.32 8.84
CA THR A 27 -7.03 1.05 9.24
C THR A 27 -5.59 1.10 9.76
N GLY A 28 -4.67 0.52 9.00
CA GLY A 28 -3.23 0.54 9.19
C GLY A 28 -2.52 0.44 7.84
N ALA A 29 -3.16 0.93 6.76
CA ALA A 29 -2.52 1.12 5.46
C ALA A 29 -1.18 1.78 5.74
N ALA A 30 -0.09 1.05 5.54
CA ALA A 30 1.22 1.60 5.73
C ALA A 30 1.28 2.86 4.87
N THR A 31 1.57 4.01 5.46
CA THR A 31 1.92 5.25 4.74
C THR A 31 3.24 5.07 3.98
N VAL A 32 3.65 3.83 3.72
CA VAL A 32 4.91 3.39 3.18
C VAL A 32 4.60 2.58 1.93
N ILE A 33 4.92 3.15 0.77
CA ILE A 33 4.88 2.48 -0.52
C ILE A 33 6.12 1.59 -0.63
N GLU A 34 5.91 0.30 -0.88
CA GLU A 34 7.00 -0.66 -1.07
C GLU A 34 7.28 -0.87 -2.55
N ILE A 35 8.56 -0.76 -2.92
CA ILE A 35 9.05 -1.09 -4.26
C ILE A 35 9.80 -2.41 -4.15
N GLU A 36 9.23 -3.46 -4.74
CA GLU A 36 9.89 -4.76 -4.83
C GLU A 36 10.94 -4.75 -5.95
N VAL A 37 12.18 -5.07 -5.61
CA VAL A 37 13.30 -5.13 -6.55
C VAL A 37 14.09 -6.43 -6.39
N ALA A 38 14.87 -6.80 -7.40
CA ALA A 38 15.75 -7.95 -7.27
C ALA A 38 16.81 -7.69 -6.18
N PRO A 39 17.32 -8.72 -5.46
CA PRO A 39 18.24 -8.51 -4.34
C PRO A 39 19.51 -7.72 -4.69
N HIS A 40 19.98 -7.82 -5.94
CA HIS A 40 21.16 -7.12 -6.43
C HIS A 40 20.91 -5.64 -6.77
N GLU A 41 19.65 -5.24 -6.96
CA GLU A 41 19.23 -3.86 -7.28
C GLU A 41 18.85 -3.06 -6.03
N LEU A 42 18.75 -3.72 -4.86
CA LEU A 42 18.31 -3.08 -3.62
C LEU A 42 19.17 -1.88 -3.23
N ALA A 43 20.49 -1.97 -3.43
CA ALA A 43 21.42 -0.89 -3.11
C ALA A 43 21.20 0.32 -4.02
N GLU A 44 21.09 0.08 -5.32
CA GLU A 44 20.83 1.12 -6.33
C GLU A 44 19.49 1.80 -6.08
N CYS A 45 18.41 1.03 -5.87
CA CYS A 45 17.08 1.57 -5.59
C CYS A 45 17.08 2.50 -4.37
N ARG A 46 17.78 2.12 -3.29
CA ARG A 46 17.90 2.96 -2.10
C ARG A 46 18.68 4.25 -2.36
N GLU A 47 19.75 4.19 -3.15
CA GLU A 47 20.51 5.36 -3.54
C GLU A 47 19.66 6.31 -4.39
N THR A 48 18.93 5.78 -5.39
CA THR A 48 18.03 6.57 -6.23
C THR A 48 16.94 7.25 -5.39
N LEU A 49 16.33 6.55 -4.43
CA LEU A 49 15.32 7.16 -3.56
C LEU A 49 15.89 8.29 -2.70
N GLN A 50 17.14 8.17 -2.23
CA GLN A 50 17.79 9.27 -1.50
C GLN A 50 18.03 10.49 -2.38
N GLN A 51 18.42 10.28 -3.64
CA GLN A 51 18.58 11.36 -4.60
C GLN A 51 17.23 12.05 -4.88
N VAL A 52 16.18 11.28 -5.14
CA VAL A 52 14.82 11.81 -5.38
C VAL A 52 14.29 12.59 -4.17
N ALA A 53 14.53 12.11 -2.94
CA ALA A 53 14.11 12.81 -1.71
C ALA A 53 14.78 14.20 -1.55
N SER A 54 15.90 14.44 -2.23
CA SER A 54 16.58 15.74 -2.23
C SER A 54 16.11 16.68 -3.34
N MET A 55 15.23 16.22 -4.24
CA MET A 55 14.71 17.01 -5.36
C MET A 55 13.52 17.86 -4.93
N PRO A 56 13.38 19.08 -5.47
CA PRO A 56 12.19 19.89 -5.24
C PRO A 56 10.97 19.23 -5.88
N ALA A 57 9.87 19.16 -5.13
CA ALA A 57 8.61 18.74 -5.69
C ALA A 57 7.97 19.89 -6.47
N VAL A 58 7.55 19.59 -7.68
CA VAL A 58 6.88 20.53 -8.60
C VAL A 58 5.65 19.84 -9.17
N SER A 59 4.61 20.60 -9.44
CA SER A 59 3.46 20.13 -10.21
C SER A 59 3.79 20.02 -11.70
N ASP A 60 2.88 19.44 -12.48
CA ASP A 60 3.06 19.26 -13.93
C ASP A 60 3.21 20.59 -14.69
N ASP A 61 2.61 21.67 -14.18
CA ASP A 61 2.74 23.04 -14.69
C ASP A 61 4.03 23.75 -14.20
N GLY A 62 4.86 23.08 -13.41
CA GLY A 62 6.14 23.58 -12.91
C GLY A 62 6.03 24.43 -11.65
N THR A 63 4.84 24.54 -11.04
CA THR A 63 4.65 25.28 -9.80
C THR A 63 5.26 24.49 -8.62
N PRO A 64 6.11 25.10 -7.78
CA PRO A 64 6.68 24.41 -6.62
C PRO A 64 5.61 23.97 -5.63
N LEU A 65 5.69 22.72 -5.17
CA LEU A 65 4.86 22.19 -4.10
C LEU A 65 5.56 22.43 -2.74
N LEU A 66 4.84 23.08 -1.83
CA LEU A 66 5.33 23.37 -0.49
C LEU A 66 4.69 22.39 0.51
N PHE A 67 5.51 21.51 1.08
CA PHE A 67 5.09 20.62 2.16
C PHE A 67 5.49 21.22 3.51
N GLN A 68 4.60 21.15 4.49
CA GLN A 68 4.87 21.69 5.84
C GLN A 68 5.59 20.67 6.72
N SER A 69 5.41 19.38 6.44
CA SER A 69 6.09 18.29 7.12
C SER A 69 6.38 17.10 6.18
N SER A 70 7.36 16.28 6.54
CA SER A 70 7.63 15.00 5.85
C SER A 70 6.51 13.97 6.02
N ASP A 71 5.63 14.19 6.99
CA ASP A 71 4.48 13.33 7.27
C ASP A 71 3.31 13.60 6.30
N ASP A 72 3.34 14.74 5.61
CA ASP A 72 2.40 15.08 4.53
C ASP A 72 2.69 14.28 3.24
N LEU A 73 3.84 13.59 3.18
CA LEU A 73 4.29 12.80 2.04
C LEU A 73 4.24 11.31 2.33
N PRO A 74 3.82 10.49 1.36
CA PRO A 74 3.96 9.05 1.47
C PRO A 74 5.44 8.69 1.56
N GLN A 75 5.77 7.82 2.52
CA GLN A 75 7.11 7.24 2.63
C GLN A 75 7.28 6.18 1.55
N VAL A 76 8.49 6.03 1.00
CA VAL A 76 8.78 5.00 -0.02
C VAL A 76 9.99 4.21 0.42
N ARG A 77 9.94 2.88 0.31
CA ARG A 77 11.09 2.00 0.60
C ARG A 77 11.25 0.91 -0.44
N CYS A 78 12.48 0.57 -0.77
CA CYS A 78 12.79 -0.60 -1.58
C CYS A 78 12.91 -1.84 -0.69
N VAL A 79 12.33 -2.95 -1.13
CA VAL A 79 12.42 -4.26 -0.48
C VAL A 79 12.91 -5.29 -1.50
N ALA A 80 13.81 -6.19 -1.06
CA ALA A 80 14.26 -7.27 -1.92
C ALA A 80 13.21 -8.38 -1.97
N SER A 81 12.83 -8.79 -3.18
CA SER A 81 11.87 -9.87 -3.43
C SER A 81 12.52 -10.96 -4.27
N THR A 82 12.16 -12.22 -4.02
CA THR A 82 12.76 -13.41 -4.67
C THR A 82 11.80 -14.14 -5.60
N VAL A 83 10.72 -13.47 -6.04
CA VAL A 83 9.68 -14.06 -6.90
C VAL A 83 10.27 -14.68 -8.15
#